data_AF-A0A3M2B0G2-F1
#
_entry.id   AF-A0A3M2B0G2-F1
#
_cell.length_a   1.000
_cell.length_b   1.000
_cell.length_c   1.000
_cell.angle_alpha   90.00
_cell.angle_beta   90.00
_cell.angle_gamma   90.00
#
_symmetry.space_group_name_H-M   'P 1'
#
loop_
_entity.id
_entity.type
_entity.pdbx_description
1 polymer ?
#
loop_
_entity_poly.entity_id
_entity_poly.type
_entity_poly.pdbx_seq_one_letter_code
_entity_poly.pdbx_strand_id
1 'polypeptide(L)'
;MILALLLFAGAPGPAVQEPAAEEPTPAAAMLAAAEELAAQGKYRAAWNKYRNLIRRYRNSPEAAIAARRAGGANGFLGWADLRRSGPSANRVDVVVMGDGYTLDKQDSLDRYARYVPDIFARHEVFGEYIGYFNFLRANVFSAESGIDGYGRDFDTALGAANVNRRSGGHVSVDRAKVMAVLDELPEHDHLAIVFVRGTAPGTGGGGVATIPGRPEGDMLIHEWGHAFAGLADEYSDDVGYTGDPGTSVNVSNDPSPERVPWRHWLEAGVKGVGVYLGAAGRARGAWKPTVRGCAMQNGRSFCVVCREALVLRIYSLVDPIDDCSPPAQPLVLPAGAQPLTASAPLEFRLTVLEPESHRLQVAWWVLPPEEAPPPPRPLGGTFAAGDRRRRGPLAPIPAEPAARTRPGRGGVHRFRLDPDRPPGLYRVVARAWDDTRLPGERHPWVLKDEYGLLESERAWWVRID
;
A
#
# COMPACT_ATOMS: atom_id res chain seq x y z
N MET A 1 -63.65 38.56 11.85
CA MET A 1 -63.27 37.96 13.15
C MET A 1 -62.23 36.88 12.85
N ILE A 2 -60.96 37.18 13.07
CA ILE A 2 -59.80 36.34 12.74
C ILE A 2 -59.51 35.46 13.96
N LEU A 3 -59.51 34.13 13.78
CA LEU A 3 -59.12 33.17 14.82
C LEU A 3 -57.69 32.70 14.51
N ALA A 4 -56.72 33.13 15.32
CA ALA A 4 -55.32 32.74 15.22
C ALA A 4 -55.09 31.40 15.94
N LEU A 5 -54.62 30.38 15.21
CA LEU A 5 -54.10 29.15 15.78
C LEU A 5 -52.61 29.37 16.15
N LEU A 6 -52.30 29.30 17.44
CA LEU A 6 -50.95 29.35 17.97
C LEU A 6 -50.23 28.02 17.72
N LEU A 7 -49.17 28.06 16.91
CA LEU A 7 -48.17 27.01 16.77
C LEU A 7 -47.29 26.99 18.03
N PHE A 8 -47.32 25.89 18.80
CA PHE A 8 -46.31 25.62 19.81
C PHE A 8 -45.02 25.16 19.12
N ALA A 9 -44.03 26.05 19.06
CA ALA A 9 -42.66 25.69 18.73
C ALA A 9 -42.06 24.90 19.91
N GLY A 10 -41.72 23.63 19.67
CA GLY A 10 -40.96 22.81 20.62
C GLY A 10 -39.59 23.44 20.86
N ALA A 11 -39.18 23.54 22.13
CA ALA A 11 -37.89 24.07 22.51
C ALA A 11 -36.76 23.24 21.89
N PRO A 12 -35.68 23.86 21.39
CA PRO A 12 -34.50 23.13 20.94
C PRO A 12 -33.92 22.36 22.14
N GLY A 13 -33.73 21.04 21.97
CA GLY A 13 -33.01 20.23 22.95
C GLY A 13 -31.59 20.78 23.17
N PRO A 14 -31.00 20.58 24.36
CA PRO A 14 -29.68 21.10 24.65
C PRO A 14 -28.68 20.55 23.64
N ALA A 15 -27.96 21.44 22.96
CA ALA A 15 -26.84 21.09 22.13
C ALA A 15 -25.86 20.27 22.98
N VAL A 16 -25.55 19.06 22.54
CA VAL A 16 -24.44 18.28 23.10
C VAL A 16 -23.19 19.11 22.80
N GLN A 17 -22.70 19.83 23.81
CA GLN A 17 -21.39 20.45 23.75
C GLN A 17 -20.38 19.31 23.62
N GLU A 18 -19.73 19.22 22.46
CA GLU A 18 -18.46 18.50 22.38
C GLU A 18 -17.56 19.03 23.51
N PRO A 19 -16.93 18.15 24.31
CA PRO A 19 -16.07 18.60 25.38
C PRO A 19 -14.99 19.51 24.77
N ALA A 20 -14.85 20.72 25.32
CA ALA A 20 -13.81 21.64 24.92
C ALA A 20 -12.46 20.91 24.97
N ALA A 21 -11.72 20.90 23.85
CA ALA A 21 -10.41 20.27 23.79
C ALA A 21 -9.54 20.86 24.91
N GLU A 22 -9.16 20.02 25.87
CA GLU A 22 -8.31 20.41 26.99
C GLU A 22 -6.99 20.96 26.44
N GLU A 23 -6.54 22.13 26.92
CA GLU A 23 -5.31 22.74 26.41
C GLU A 23 -4.13 21.76 26.60
N PRO A 24 -3.26 21.59 25.59
CA PRO A 24 -2.17 20.63 25.67
C PRO A 24 -1.24 20.99 26.83
N THR A 25 -0.85 19.99 27.61
CA THR A 25 0.11 20.19 28.71
C THR A 25 1.41 20.80 28.19
N PRO A 26 2.18 21.52 29.01
CA PRO A 26 3.47 22.06 28.61
C PRO A 26 4.46 21.00 28.09
N ALA A 27 4.33 19.74 28.52
CA ALA A 27 5.12 18.61 28.01
C ALA A 27 4.63 18.17 26.61
N ALA A 28 3.32 18.04 26.42
CA ALA A 28 2.69 17.72 25.13
C ALA A 28 3.00 18.77 24.06
N ALA A 29 2.86 20.06 24.40
CA ALA A 29 3.21 21.16 23.50
C ALA A 29 4.70 21.15 23.11
N MET A 30 5.57 20.74 24.03
CA MET A 30 7.01 20.66 23.78
C MET A 30 7.39 19.46 22.91
N LEU A 31 6.72 18.32 23.07
CA LEU A 31 6.85 17.15 22.21
C LEU A 31 6.41 17.48 20.79
N ALA A 32 5.20 18.01 20.63
CA ALA A 32 4.65 18.42 19.33
C ALA A 32 5.59 19.41 18.62
N ALA A 33 6.15 20.39 19.34
CA ALA A 33 7.12 21.32 18.78
C ALA A 33 8.46 20.66 18.38
N ALA A 34 8.85 19.53 18.98
CA ALA A 34 10.05 18.78 18.58
C ALA A 34 9.78 17.93 17.33
N GLU A 35 8.61 17.28 17.27
CA GLU A 35 8.17 16.51 16.11
C GLU A 35 7.98 17.40 14.88
N GLU A 36 7.39 18.59 15.05
CA GLU A 36 7.26 19.58 13.99
C GLU A 36 8.63 20.04 13.45
N LEU A 37 9.62 20.24 14.32
CA LEU A 37 10.98 20.56 13.88
C LEU A 37 11.59 19.41 13.05
N ALA A 38 11.35 18.15 13.43
CA ALA A 38 11.83 16.99 12.67
C ALA A 38 11.13 16.89 11.31
N ALA A 39 9.81 17.10 11.28
CA ALA A 39 9.00 17.12 10.05
C ALA A 39 9.46 18.23 9.07
N GLN A 40 9.92 19.37 9.60
CA GLN A 40 10.53 20.46 8.82
C GLN A 40 11.99 20.22 8.41
N GLY A 41 12.59 19.10 8.81
CA GLY A 41 14.00 18.79 8.52
C GLY A 41 15.02 19.51 9.41
N LYS A 42 14.58 20.13 10.51
CA LYS A 42 15.44 20.84 11.48
C LYS A 42 15.94 19.87 12.57
N TYR A 43 16.64 18.81 12.16
CA TYR A 43 16.98 17.65 13.00
C TYR A 43 17.73 17.97 14.27
N ARG A 44 18.80 18.79 14.20
CA ARG A 44 19.56 19.17 15.40
C ARG A 44 18.68 19.95 16.39
N ALA A 45 17.79 20.81 15.89
CA ALA A 45 16.87 21.56 16.73
C ALA A 45 15.82 20.65 17.38
N ALA A 46 15.25 19.71 16.63
CA ALA A 46 14.36 18.68 17.15
C ALA A 46 15.03 17.84 18.25
N TRP A 47 16.24 17.32 17.97
CA TRP A 47 17.04 16.54 18.92
C TRP A 47 17.32 17.31 20.22
N ASN A 48 17.73 18.59 20.13
CA ASN A 48 17.91 19.45 21.30
C ASN A 48 16.61 19.63 22.09
N LYS A 49 15.48 19.78 21.40
CA LYS A 49 14.17 19.95 22.04
C LYS A 49 13.72 18.68 22.74
N TYR A 50 13.87 17.50 22.13
CA TYR A 50 13.62 16.21 22.81
C TYR A 50 14.44 16.06 24.08
N ARG A 51 15.75 16.39 24.04
CA ARG A 51 16.60 16.27 25.24
C ARG A 51 16.22 17.26 26.34
N ASN A 52 15.78 18.45 25.97
CA ASN A 52 15.23 19.40 26.93
C ASN A 52 13.92 18.88 27.55
N LEU A 53 13.08 18.19 26.77
CA LEU A 53 11.82 17.59 27.24
C LEU A 53 12.10 16.48 28.26
N ILE A 54 13.05 15.57 27.96
CA ILE A 54 13.52 14.53 28.89
C ILE A 54 13.98 15.15 30.22
N ARG A 55 14.79 16.21 30.16
CA ARG A 55 15.33 16.87 31.37
C ARG A 55 14.23 17.55 32.20
N ARG A 56 13.30 18.25 31.56
CA ARG A 56 12.31 19.11 32.24
C ARG A 56 11.11 18.32 32.77
N TYR A 57 10.72 17.26 32.08
CA TYR A 57 9.49 16.51 32.37
C TYR A 57 9.76 15.00 32.54
N ARG A 58 10.87 14.62 33.18
CA ARG A 58 11.42 13.25 33.26
C ARG A 58 10.45 12.09 33.54
N ASN A 59 9.30 12.36 34.19
CA ASN A 59 8.32 11.34 34.57
C ASN A 59 7.03 11.42 33.74
N SER A 60 6.98 12.23 32.69
CA SER A 60 5.81 12.37 31.82
C SER A 60 5.84 11.34 30.68
N PRO A 61 4.67 10.94 30.14
CA PRO A 61 4.60 10.08 28.96
C PRO A 61 5.37 10.65 27.76
N GLU A 62 5.35 11.97 27.59
CA GLU A 62 6.03 12.68 26.51
C GLU A 62 7.56 12.62 26.65
N ALA A 63 8.08 12.67 27.87
CA ALA A 63 9.51 12.48 28.10
C ALA A 63 9.95 11.05 27.79
N ALA A 64 9.09 10.04 28.00
CA ALA A 64 9.36 8.66 27.59
C ALA A 64 9.41 8.53 26.07
N ILE A 65 8.51 9.20 25.33
CA ILE A 65 8.59 9.29 23.86
C ILE A 65 9.89 9.98 23.45
N ALA A 66 10.18 11.16 23.99
CA ALA A 66 11.40 11.92 23.68
C ALA A 66 12.69 11.13 23.96
N ALA A 67 12.70 10.29 24.99
CA ALA A 67 13.82 9.40 25.29
C ALA A 67 14.04 8.34 24.20
N ARG A 68 12.98 7.76 23.64
CA ARG A 68 13.08 6.88 22.46
C ARG A 68 13.53 7.65 21.21
N ARG A 69 13.17 8.93 21.10
CA ARG A 69 13.55 9.78 19.95
C ARG A 69 15.01 10.23 19.97
N ALA A 70 15.54 10.63 21.13
CA ALA A 70 16.85 11.30 21.22
C ALA A 70 17.64 11.04 22.52
N GLY A 71 17.26 10.03 23.30
CA GLY A 71 17.89 9.69 24.58
C GLY A 71 19.24 8.96 24.41
N GLY A 72 19.35 8.11 23.40
CA GLY A 72 20.52 7.27 23.14
C GLY A 72 21.49 7.80 22.09
N ALA A 73 22.47 6.96 21.74
CA ALA A 73 23.43 7.20 20.66
C ALA A 73 22.82 7.03 19.26
N ASN A 74 21.75 6.22 19.18
CA ASN A 74 20.87 6.07 18.02
C ASN A 74 19.45 6.54 18.40
N GLY A 75 18.64 6.91 17.41
CA GLY A 75 17.24 7.25 17.68
C GLY A 75 16.43 7.61 16.44
N PHE A 76 15.11 7.63 16.59
CA PHE A 76 14.16 8.05 15.57
C PHE A 76 13.75 9.51 15.82
N LEU A 77 14.08 10.43 14.92
CA LEU A 77 13.81 11.86 15.13
C LEU A 77 12.35 12.23 14.86
N GLY A 78 11.69 11.48 13.98
CA GLY A 78 10.35 11.76 13.49
C GLY A 78 10.22 11.42 12.01
N TRP A 79 9.04 11.68 11.47
CA TRP A 79 8.68 11.37 10.10
C TRP A 79 8.02 12.58 9.43
N ALA A 80 7.90 12.54 8.10
CA ALA A 80 7.14 13.51 7.35
C ALA A 80 6.66 12.93 6.01
N ASP A 81 5.67 13.56 5.40
CA ASP A 81 5.25 13.19 4.05
C ASP A 81 6.28 13.62 3.01
N LEU A 82 6.59 12.71 2.09
CA LEU A 82 7.25 13.02 0.82
C LEU A 82 6.20 13.27 -0.27
N ARG A 83 5.14 12.46 -0.27
CA ARG A 83 3.98 12.56 -1.15
C ARG A 83 2.79 11.85 -0.52
N ARG A 84 1.64 12.53 -0.43
CA ARG A 84 0.38 11.98 0.10
C ARG A 84 -0.66 12.00 -1.01
N SER A 85 -1.13 10.82 -1.43
CA SER A 85 -2.14 10.66 -2.50
C SER A 85 -3.53 10.30 -1.96
N GLY A 86 -3.64 9.98 -0.67
CA GLY A 86 -4.90 9.73 0.03
C GLY A 86 -4.68 9.17 1.44
N PRO A 87 -5.77 8.80 2.14
CA PRO A 87 -5.68 8.15 3.47
C PRO A 87 -4.89 6.84 3.40
N SER A 88 -4.04 6.59 4.39
CA SER A 88 -3.24 5.37 4.50
C SER A 88 -4.09 4.10 4.52
N ALA A 89 -5.30 4.17 5.09
CA ALA A 89 -6.28 3.07 5.06
C ALA A 89 -6.65 2.54 3.66
N ASN A 90 -6.38 3.30 2.58
CA ASN A 90 -6.61 2.86 1.20
C ASN A 90 -5.48 3.24 0.23
N ARG A 91 -4.23 3.29 0.72
CA ARG A 91 -3.03 3.55 -0.09
C ARG A 91 -1.92 2.60 0.36
N VAL A 92 -0.99 2.32 -0.53
CA VAL A 92 0.26 1.66 -0.17
C VAL A 92 1.21 2.69 0.44
N ASP A 93 1.49 2.57 1.73
CA ASP A 93 2.42 3.43 2.46
C ASP A 93 3.86 2.92 2.32
N VAL A 94 4.69 3.63 1.55
CA VAL A 94 6.12 3.35 1.37
C VAL A 94 6.94 4.27 2.27
N VAL A 95 7.58 3.70 3.29
CA VAL A 95 8.39 4.47 4.24
C VAL A 95 9.87 4.43 3.83
N VAL A 96 10.43 5.60 3.54
CA VAL A 96 11.84 5.75 3.24
C VAL A 96 12.61 6.11 4.50
N MET A 97 13.62 5.32 4.85
CA MET A 97 14.49 5.57 6.00
C MET A 97 15.95 5.32 5.63
N GLY A 98 16.85 5.50 6.60
CA GLY A 98 18.25 5.19 6.36
C GLY A 98 19.00 4.77 7.61
N ASP A 99 20.12 4.11 7.38
CA ASP A 99 21.06 3.70 8.41
C ASP A 99 22.51 4.02 8.04
N GLY A 100 23.35 4.23 9.06
CA GLY A 100 24.67 4.83 8.94
C GLY A 100 24.63 6.34 8.66
N TYR A 101 23.48 7.01 8.85
CA TYR A 101 23.34 8.46 8.73
C TYR A 101 23.33 9.08 10.12
N THR A 102 24.42 9.76 10.48
CA THR A 102 24.48 10.50 11.76
C THR A 102 23.49 11.66 11.78
N LEU A 103 23.28 12.26 12.96
CA LEU A 103 22.38 13.41 13.13
C LEU A 103 22.66 14.54 12.13
N ASP A 104 23.94 14.81 11.85
CA ASP A 104 24.37 15.86 10.90
C ASP A 104 24.32 15.42 9.43
N LYS A 105 23.96 14.17 9.13
CA LYS A 105 23.87 13.61 7.76
C LYS A 105 22.43 13.38 7.30
N GLN A 106 21.44 13.74 8.11
CA GLN A 106 20.02 13.54 7.80
C GLN A 106 19.58 14.31 6.53
N ASP A 107 20.17 15.48 6.25
CA ASP A 107 19.92 16.19 4.99
C ASP A 107 20.33 15.39 3.75
N SER A 108 21.32 14.50 3.88
CA SER A 108 21.71 13.61 2.78
C SER A 108 20.69 12.50 2.57
N LEU A 109 20.15 11.92 3.64
CA LEU A 109 19.08 10.94 3.57
C LEU A 109 17.84 11.57 2.93
N ASP A 110 17.44 12.75 3.38
CA ASP A 110 16.30 13.47 2.82
C ASP A 110 16.41 13.73 1.32
N ARG A 111 17.62 14.03 0.83
CA ARG A 111 17.84 14.19 -0.62
C ARG A 111 17.54 12.89 -1.36
N TYR A 112 17.97 11.74 -0.85
CA TYR A 112 17.67 10.45 -1.48
C TYR A 112 16.19 10.10 -1.37
N ALA A 113 15.58 10.34 -0.21
CA ALA A 113 14.17 10.06 0.02
C ALA A 113 13.25 10.83 -0.94
N ARG A 114 13.54 12.10 -1.22
CA ARG A 114 12.75 12.92 -2.16
C ARG A 114 12.75 12.40 -3.60
N TYR A 115 13.73 11.60 -4.02
CA TYR A 115 13.76 11.02 -5.37
C TYR A 115 12.92 9.74 -5.52
N VAL A 116 12.57 9.08 -4.41
CA VAL A 116 11.84 7.80 -4.46
C VAL A 116 10.47 7.93 -5.15
N PRO A 117 9.61 8.93 -4.82
CA PRO A 117 8.34 9.10 -5.52
C PRO A 117 8.51 9.33 -7.03
N ASP A 118 9.55 10.05 -7.44
CA ASP A 118 9.84 10.32 -8.86
C ASP A 118 10.33 9.07 -9.60
N ILE A 119 11.09 8.20 -8.94
CA ILE A 119 11.51 6.91 -9.51
C ILE A 119 10.28 6.03 -9.76
N PHE A 120 9.37 5.96 -8.78
CA PHE A 120 8.11 5.21 -8.92
C PHE A 120 7.25 5.80 -10.04
N ALA A 121 7.06 7.12 -10.05
CA ALA A 121 6.24 7.81 -11.05
C ALA A 121 6.74 7.61 -12.49
N ARG A 122 8.05 7.38 -12.69
CA ARG A 122 8.65 7.14 -14.01
C ARG A 122 8.67 5.67 -14.43
N HIS A 123 8.45 4.76 -13.48
CA HIS A 123 8.42 3.33 -13.76
C HIS A 123 7.05 2.93 -14.30
N GLU A 124 6.97 2.05 -15.30
CA GLU A 124 5.73 1.78 -16.04
C GLU A 124 4.56 1.33 -15.13
N VAL A 125 4.79 0.41 -14.20
CA VAL A 125 3.74 -0.15 -13.33
C VAL A 125 3.39 0.82 -12.20
N PHE A 126 4.40 1.27 -11.46
CA PHE A 126 4.18 2.14 -10.31
C PHE A 126 3.72 3.54 -10.71
N GLY A 127 4.13 4.02 -11.89
CA GLY A 127 3.66 5.25 -12.49
C GLY A 127 2.17 5.18 -12.82
N GLU A 128 1.73 4.08 -13.45
CA GLU A 128 0.32 3.85 -13.77
C GLU A 128 -0.58 3.90 -12.54
N TYR A 129 -0.10 3.40 -11.40
CA TYR A 129 -0.84 3.38 -10.13
C TYR A 129 -0.29 4.39 -9.11
N ILE A 130 0.38 5.47 -9.53
CA ILE A 130 1.11 6.33 -8.57
C ILE A 130 0.18 7.00 -7.54
N GLY A 131 -1.09 7.24 -7.91
CA GLY A 131 -2.13 7.74 -7.01
C GLY A 131 -2.52 6.76 -5.89
N TYR A 132 -2.09 5.50 -5.99
CA TYR A 132 -2.38 4.42 -5.04
C TYR A 132 -1.31 4.34 -3.94
N PHE A 133 -0.23 5.13 -4.05
CA PHE A 133 0.88 5.15 -3.10
C PHE A 133 0.92 6.44 -2.30
N ASN A 134 1.27 6.31 -1.02
CA ASN A 134 1.84 7.37 -0.22
C ASN A 134 3.33 7.10 -0.02
N PHE A 135 4.11 8.17 0.11
CA PHE A 135 5.53 8.10 0.42
C PHE A 135 5.80 8.95 1.64
N LEU A 136 6.41 8.33 2.64
CA LEU A 136 6.79 8.98 3.89
C LEU A 136 8.30 8.85 4.06
N ARG A 137 8.91 9.78 4.77
CA ARG A 137 10.28 9.63 5.27
C ARG A 137 10.25 9.40 6.78
N ALA A 138 11.08 8.48 7.26
CA ALA A 138 11.33 8.26 8.67
C ALA A 138 12.82 8.48 8.96
N ASN A 139 13.12 9.51 9.75
CA ASN A 139 14.50 9.95 9.98
C ASN A 139 15.06 9.30 11.23
N VAL A 140 15.80 8.22 11.00
CA VAL A 140 16.58 7.53 12.03
C VAL A 140 18.02 8.03 11.97
N PHE A 141 18.59 8.40 13.11
CA PHE A 141 20.00 8.74 13.21
C PHE A 141 20.80 7.61 13.85
N SER A 142 21.97 7.36 13.27
CA SER A 142 22.96 6.41 13.74
C SER A 142 24.05 7.14 14.54
N ALA A 143 24.66 6.47 15.52
CA ALA A 143 25.79 7.00 16.28
C ALA A 143 27.01 7.16 15.37
N GLU A 144 27.24 6.15 14.54
CA GLU A 144 28.33 6.11 13.58
C GLU A 144 27.83 6.10 12.14
N SER A 145 28.75 6.46 11.25
CA SER A 145 28.47 6.56 9.83
C SER A 145 29.23 5.47 9.09
N GLY A 146 28.52 4.42 8.69
CA GLY A 146 29.10 3.31 7.97
C GLY A 146 28.11 2.16 7.88
N ILE A 147 28.67 0.97 7.67
CA ILE A 147 27.97 -0.30 7.58
C ILE A 147 28.95 -1.39 8.01
N ASP A 148 28.50 -2.39 8.77
CA ASP A 148 29.36 -3.46 9.26
C ASP A 148 29.97 -4.27 8.10
N GLY A 149 31.20 -4.73 8.27
CA GLY A 149 31.87 -5.64 7.35
C GLY A 149 33.31 -5.29 7.03
N TYR A 150 34.00 -6.26 6.42
CA TYR A 150 35.41 -6.18 6.07
C TYR A 150 36.32 -5.80 7.26
N GLY A 151 36.02 -6.34 8.46
CA GLY A 151 36.79 -6.14 9.68
C GLY A 151 36.50 -4.83 10.42
N ARG A 152 35.41 -4.15 10.10
CA ARG A 152 34.94 -2.94 10.79
C ARG A 152 33.50 -3.12 11.21
N ASP A 153 33.21 -2.69 12.44
CA ASP A 153 31.88 -2.66 13.02
C ASP A 153 31.54 -1.19 13.32
N PHE A 154 30.28 -0.83 13.12
CA PHE A 154 29.75 0.52 13.29
C PHE A 154 28.47 0.47 14.13
N ASP A 155 28.37 1.35 15.13
CA ASP A 155 27.14 1.54 15.89
C ASP A 155 26.07 2.24 15.02
N THR A 156 25.26 1.41 14.35
CA THR A 156 24.22 1.81 13.43
C THR A 156 22.83 1.44 13.95
N ALA A 157 21.87 2.31 13.70
CA ALA A 157 20.54 2.27 14.31
C ALA A 157 19.72 1.07 13.83
N LEU A 158 19.86 0.69 12.56
CA LEU A 158 19.14 -0.43 11.94
C LEU A 158 20.04 -1.65 11.71
N GLY A 159 21.29 -1.63 12.20
CA GLY A 159 22.22 -2.74 12.06
C GLY A 159 22.63 -3.01 10.62
N ALA A 160 22.91 -1.96 9.85
CA ALA A 160 23.38 -2.12 8.48
C ALA A 160 24.65 -2.98 8.44
N ALA A 161 24.66 -4.01 7.59
CA ALA A 161 25.80 -4.91 7.41
C ALA A 161 25.98 -5.39 5.96
N ASN A 162 27.24 -5.63 5.57
CA ASN A 162 27.57 -6.41 4.39
C ASN A 162 27.41 -7.89 4.68
N VAL A 163 26.49 -8.58 4.01
CA VAL A 163 26.23 -10.02 4.11
C VAL A 163 26.74 -10.76 2.87
N ASN A 164 26.72 -12.09 2.87
CA ASN A 164 27.13 -12.94 1.72
C ASN A 164 28.52 -12.59 1.16
N ARG A 165 29.46 -12.26 2.05
CA ARG A 165 30.80 -11.73 1.71
C ARG A 165 31.66 -12.64 0.85
N ARG A 166 31.34 -13.95 0.79
CA ARG A 166 32.03 -14.94 -0.03
C ARG A 166 31.64 -14.88 -1.52
N SER A 167 30.54 -14.20 -1.85
CA SER A 167 29.96 -14.14 -3.19
C SER A 167 29.79 -12.70 -3.70
N GLY A 168 30.74 -11.81 -3.39
CA GLY A 168 30.70 -10.39 -3.81
C GLY A 168 30.05 -9.43 -2.81
N GLY A 169 29.30 -9.95 -1.84
CA GLY A 169 28.71 -9.17 -0.75
C GLY A 169 27.44 -8.41 -1.14
N HIS A 170 26.51 -8.23 -0.20
CA HIS A 170 25.31 -7.41 -0.37
C HIS A 170 25.07 -6.56 0.88
N VAL A 171 24.44 -5.40 0.74
CA VAL A 171 24.03 -4.59 1.89
C VAL A 171 22.68 -5.04 2.43
N SER A 172 22.56 -5.09 3.75
CA SER A 172 21.34 -5.50 4.45
C SER A 172 21.19 -4.72 5.75
N VAL A 173 20.02 -4.79 6.37
CA VAL A 173 19.71 -4.25 7.70
C VAL A 173 19.01 -5.29 8.56
N ASP A 174 18.99 -5.07 9.87
CA ASP A 174 18.18 -5.84 10.79
C ASP A 174 16.71 -5.45 10.63
N ARG A 175 15.96 -6.36 10.00
CA ARG A 175 14.53 -6.19 9.73
C ARG A 175 13.70 -5.96 10.99
N ALA A 176 14.05 -6.58 12.12
CA ALA A 176 13.27 -6.38 13.36
C ALA A 176 13.38 -4.93 13.84
N LYS A 177 14.56 -4.31 13.69
CA LYS A 177 14.75 -2.89 14.00
C LYS A 177 14.02 -1.98 13.02
N VAL A 178 13.97 -2.33 11.74
CA VAL A 178 13.15 -1.61 10.74
C VAL A 178 11.67 -1.63 11.14
N MET A 179 11.13 -2.80 11.48
CA MET A 179 9.72 -2.93 11.91
C MET A 179 9.44 -2.11 13.17
N ALA A 180 10.35 -2.13 14.15
CA ALA A 180 10.21 -1.32 15.36
C ALA A 180 10.18 0.20 15.09
N VAL A 181 10.85 0.67 14.04
CA VAL A 181 10.74 2.07 13.61
C VAL A 181 9.42 2.33 12.88
N LEU A 182 8.97 1.40 12.04
CA LEU A 182 7.67 1.51 11.37
C LEU A 182 6.54 1.61 12.38
N ASP A 183 6.54 0.79 13.43
CA ASP A 183 5.51 0.77 14.48
C ASP A 183 5.46 2.09 15.31
N GLU A 184 6.39 3.04 15.11
CA GLU A 184 6.34 4.38 15.68
C GLU A 184 5.63 5.41 14.77
N LEU A 185 5.24 5.04 13.56
CA LEU A 185 4.39 5.82 12.65
C LEU A 185 2.91 5.52 12.93
N PRO A 186 1.99 6.48 12.68
CA PRO A 186 0.57 6.29 12.99
C PRO A 186 -0.10 5.20 12.14
N GLU A 187 0.26 5.12 10.86
CA GLU A 187 -0.24 4.15 9.89
C GLU A 187 0.91 3.76 8.96
N HIS A 188 0.97 2.48 8.56
CA HIS A 188 1.93 1.94 7.59
C HIS A 188 1.57 0.51 7.16
N ASP A 189 2.12 0.07 6.02
CA ASP A 189 1.97 -1.31 5.51
C ASP A 189 3.12 -2.26 5.86
N HIS A 190 3.98 -1.89 6.80
CA HIS A 190 5.25 -2.60 7.08
C HIS A 190 6.17 -2.68 5.85
N LEU A 191 6.11 -1.65 4.99
CA LEU A 191 6.91 -1.53 3.77
C LEU A 191 7.94 -0.40 3.89
N ALA A 192 9.21 -0.71 3.66
CA ALA A 192 10.31 0.24 3.80
C ALA A 192 11.35 0.15 2.68
N ILE A 193 11.85 1.32 2.29
CA ILE A 193 13.09 1.47 1.51
C ILE A 193 14.15 2.05 2.46
N VAL A 194 15.22 1.31 2.68
CA VAL A 194 16.28 1.67 3.65
C VAL A 194 17.55 1.99 2.91
N PHE A 195 17.93 3.26 2.88
CA PHE A 195 19.23 3.67 2.35
C PHE A 195 20.33 3.39 3.37
N VAL A 196 21.46 2.83 2.93
CA VAL A 196 22.62 2.57 3.78
C VAL A 196 23.89 3.16 3.21
N ARG A 197 24.86 3.49 4.07
CA ARG A 197 26.16 4.04 3.64
C ARG A 197 27.17 2.95 3.20
N GLY A 198 26.72 2.02 2.38
CA GLY A 198 27.54 0.96 1.75
C GLY A 198 27.64 1.11 0.23
N THR A 199 28.45 0.26 -0.40
CA THR A 199 28.67 0.24 -1.87
C THR A 199 28.39 -1.12 -2.52
N ALA A 200 28.17 -2.18 -1.73
CA ALA A 200 27.78 -3.49 -2.26
C ALA A 200 26.31 -3.44 -2.77
N PRO A 201 25.91 -4.33 -3.69
CA PRO A 201 24.53 -4.43 -4.18
C PRO A 201 23.48 -4.52 -3.06
N GLY A 202 22.25 -4.12 -3.37
CA GLY A 202 21.13 -4.10 -2.44
C GLY A 202 20.64 -5.48 -2.00
N THR A 203 19.64 -5.49 -1.14
CA THR A 203 18.85 -6.68 -0.83
C THR A 203 17.39 -6.30 -0.68
N GLY A 204 16.48 -7.21 -1.06
CA GLY A 204 15.05 -6.99 -0.93
C GLY A 204 14.34 -8.25 -0.43
N GLY A 205 13.29 -8.06 0.36
CA GLY A 205 12.47 -9.18 0.80
C GLY A 205 11.47 -8.85 1.90
N GLY A 206 10.27 -9.42 1.78
CA GLY A 206 9.20 -9.34 2.77
C GLY A 206 8.81 -7.92 3.18
N GLY A 207 8.94 -6.93 2.33
CA GLY A 207 8.57 -5.55 2.62
C GLY A 207 9.73 -4.60 2.89
N VAL A 208 10.98 -5.08 2.99
CA VAL A 208 12.15 -4.20 3.16
C VAL A 208 13.05 -4.30 1.93
N ALA A 209 13.35 -3.17 1.31
CA ALA A 209 14.38 -3.02 0.28
C ALA A 209 15.54 -2.18 0.82
N THR A 210 16.73 -2.76 0.90
CA THR A 210 17.96 -2.10 1.36
C THR A 210 18.77 -1.63 0.16
N ILE A 211 19.02 -0.32 0.07
CA ILE A 211 19.66 0.32 -1.08
C ILE A 211 20.99 0.95 -0.68
N PRO A 212 22.11 0.64 -1.34
CA PRO A 212 23.39 1.28 -1.09
C PRO A 212 23.40 2.72 -1.63
N GLY A 213 23.89 3.67 -0.84
CA GLY A 213 24.28 4.99 -1.33
C GLY A 213 23.16 5.78 -2.05
N ARG A 214 23.46 6.24 -3.28
CA ARG A 214 22.54 7.04 -4.11
C ARG A 214 21.51 6.11 -4.77
N PRO A 215 20.22 6.49 -4.83
CA PRO A 215 19.23 5.69 -5.54
C PRO A 215 19.55 5.61 -7.03
N GLU A 216 20.05 4.46 -7.47
CA GLU A 216 19.99 4.05 -8.87
C GLU A 216 18.60 3.47 -9.11
N GLY A 217 17.82 4.10 -10.01
CA GLY A 217 16.41 3.76 -10.22
C GLY A 217 16.20 2.28 -10.53
N ASP A 218 17.04 1.71 -11.40
CA ASP A 218 16.91 0.32 -11.84
C ASP A 218 17.14 -0.67 -10.67
N MET A 219 18.16 -0.43 -9.83
CA MET A 219 18.41 -1.24 -8.62
C MET A 219 17.30 -1.07 -7.59
N LEU A 220 16.86 0.16 -7.33
CA LEU A 220 15.78 0.41 -6.37
C LEU A 220 14.51 -0.34 -6.76
N ILE A 221 14.16 -0.31 -8.04
CA ILE A 221 12.98 -1.00 -8.58
C ILE A 221 13.14 -2.52 -8.47
N HIS A 222 14.33 -3.05 -8.75
CA HIS A 222 14.64 -4.48 -8.58
C HIS A 222 14.44 -4.94 -7.13
N GLU A 223 15.10 -4.29 -6.17
CA GLU A 223 14.99 -4.65 -4.75
C GLU A 223 13.57 -4.42 -4.20
N TRP A 224 12.89 -3.39 -4.70
CA TRP A 224 11.48 -3.18 -4.39
C TRP A 224 10.59 -4.29 -4.94
N GLY A 225 10.90 -4.87 -6.11
CA GLY A 225 10.21 -6.04 -6.64
C GLY A 225 10.24 -7.24 -5.68
N HIS A 226 11.41 -7.53 -5.10
CA HIS A 226 11.55 -8.54 -4.04
C HIS A 226 10.77 -8.16 -2.78
N ALA A 227 10.94 -6.93 -2.30
CA ALA A 227 10.34 -6.47 -1.06
C ALA A 227 8.80 -6.45 -1.15
N PHE A 228 8.26 -5.88 -2.21
CA PHE A 228 6.84 -5.58 -2.34
C PHE A 228 6.01 -6.79 -2.76
N ALA A 229 6.44 -7.49 -3.82
CA ALA A 229 5.67 -8.57 -4.43
C ALA A 229 6.32 -9.96 -4.30
N GLY A 230 7.48 -10.08 -3.64
CA GLY A 230 8.14 -11.36 -3.44
C GLY A 230 8.62 -12.01 -4.75
N LEU A 231 8.96 -11.18 -5.74
CA LEU A 231 9.54 -11.65 -6.99
C LEU A 231 10.90 -12.31 -6.71
N ALA A 232 11.30 -13.27 -7.53
CA ALA A 232 12.63 -13.89 -7.45
C ALA A 232 13.53 -13.38 -8.58
N ASP A 233 14.84 -13.55 -8.40
CA ASP A 233 15.84 -13.21 -9.41
C ASP A 233 15.65 -14.05 -10.69
N GLU A 234 15.65 -13.39 -11.84
CA GLU A 234 15.59 -13.99 -13.18
C GLU A 234 16.97 -14.05 -13.85
N TYR A 235 18.03 -13.49 -13.25
CA TYR A 235 19.39 -13.70 -13.74
C TYR A 235 19.88 -15.12 -13.42
N SER A 236 20.84 -15.58 -14.23
CA SER A 236 21.38 -16.95 -14.19
C SER A 236 22.85 -17.00 -13.77
N ASP A 237 23.44 -15.86 -13.45
CA ASP A 237 24.83 -15.75 -12.99
C ASP A 237 24.97 -16.45 -11.65
N ASP A 238 25.99 -17.29 -11.49
CA ASP A 238 26.25 -18.05 -10.27
C ASP A 238 26.70 -17.12 -9.13
N VAL A 239 25.71 -16.54 -8.44
CA VAL A 239 25.91 -15.64 -7.29
C VAL A 239 26.09 -16.41 -5.98
N GLY A 240 26.33 -17.73 -6.03
CA GLY A 240 26.62 -18.55 -4.86
C GLY A 240 25.40 -18.98 -4.04
N TYR A 241 24.20 -19.04 -4.64
CA TYR A 241 23.04 -19.68 -4.01
C TYR A 241 23.27 -21.20 -3.85
N THR A 242 23.06 -21.73 -2.64
CA THR A 242 23.16 -23.17 -2.33
C THR A 242 21.77 -23.79 -2.09
N GLY A 243 21.61 -25.11 -2.29
CA GLY A 243 20.32 -25.82 -2.16
C GLY A 243 19.50 -25.89 -3.46
N ASP A 244 18.32 -26.49 -3.44
CA ASP A 244 17.43 -26.55 -4.61
C ASP A 244 16.70 -25.22 -4.82
N PRO A 245 16.51 -24.75 -6.07
CA PRO A 245 15.73 -23.56 -6.33
C PRO A 245 14.28 -23.79 -5.87
N GLY A 246 13.73 -22.78 -5.18
CA GLY A 246 12.31 -22.73 -4.88
C GLY A 246 11.49 -22.27 -6.09
N THR A 247 10.18 -22.35 -5.95
CA THR A 247 9.23 -21.79 -6.92
C THR A 247 8.64 -20.50 -6.36
N SER A 248 8.66 -19.45 -7.17
CA SER A 248 8.02 -18.14 -6.92
C SER A 248 7.09 -17.80 -8.09
N VAL A 249 6.42 -16.66 -8.06
CA VAL A 249 5.50 -16.27 -9.16
C VAL A 249 6.19 -16.17 -10.53
N ASN A 250 7.48 -15.81 -10.56
CA ASN A 250 8.26 -15.58 -11.79
C ASN A 250 9.45 -16.53 -11.95
N VAL A 251 9.63 -17.51 -11.06
CA VAL A 251 10.65 -18.56 -11.19
C VAL A 251 10.04 -19.92 -10.84
N SER A 252 10.34 -20.93 -11.65
CA SER A 252 9.92 -22.31 -11.42
C SER A 252 11.14 -23.22 -11.25
N ASN A 253 11.05 -24.22 -10.39
CA ASN A 253 12.00 -25.35 -10.34
C ASN A 253 11.54 -26.54 -11.18
N ASP A 254 10.50 -26.35 -11.99
CA ASP A 254 9.91 -27.34 -12.87
C ASP A 254 9.81 -26.79 -14.32
N PRO A 255 10.32 -27.51 -15.33
CA PRO A 255 10.26 -27.08 -16.74
C PRO A 255 8.90 -27.27 -17.41
N SER A 256 7.93 -27.94 -16.78
CA SER A 256 6.65 -28.29 -17.40
C SER A 256 5.78 -27.04 -17.62
N PRO A 257 5.39 -26.71 -18.87
CA PRO A 257 4.48 -25.60 -19.18
C PRO A 257 3.16 -25.63 -18.40
N GLU A 258 2.71 -26.82 -17.99
CA GLU A 258 1.48 -27.05 -17.25
C GLU A 258 1.63 -26.79 -15.75
N ARG A 259 2.86 -26.79 -15.23
CA ARG A 259 3.16 -26.65 -13.79
C ARG A 259 3.82 -25.33 -13.42
N VAL A 260 4.34 -24.58 -14.39
CA VAL A 260 4.90 -23.25 -14.09
C VAL A 260 3.81 -22.31 -13.53
N PRO A 261 4.16 -21.43 -12.57
CA PRO A 261 3.20 -20.50 -11.96
C PRO A 261 2.52 -19.55 -12.95
N TRP A 262 3.16 -19.24 -14.08
CA TRP A 262 2.66 -18.35 -15.13
C TRP A 262 2.01 -19.07 -16.32
N ARG A 263 1.57 -20.32 -16.17
CA ARG A 263 1.01 -21.14 -17.26
C ARG A 263 -0.14 -20.46 -18.03
N HIS A 264 -0.96 -19.64 -17.35
CA HIS A 264 -2.08 -18.94 -17.98
C HIS A 264 -1.61 -17.91 -19.04
N TRP A 265 -0.39 -17.38 -18.92
CA TRP A 265 0.22 -16.57 -19.97
C TRP A 265 0.64 -17.39 -21.20
N LEU A 266 1.04 -18.65 -20.99
CA LEU A 266 1.36 -19.59 -22.07
C LEU A 266 0.08 -20.01 -22.81
N GLU A 267 -0.97 -20.35 -22.06
CA GLU A 267 -2.29 -20.72 -22.59
C GLU A 267 -2.92 -19.57 -23.40
N ALA A 268 -2.73 -18.32 -22.95
CA ALA A 268 -3.18 -17.13 -23.67
C ALA A 268 -2.36 -16.80 -24.93
N GLY A 269 -1.27 -17.53 -25.20
CA GLY A 269 -0.43 -17.34 -26.38
C GLY A 269 0.26 -15.97 -26.42
N VAL A 270 0.69 -15.46 -25.26
CA VAL A 270 1.36 -14.15 -25.18
C VAL A 270 2.78 -14.26 -25.72
N LYS A 271 3.07 -13.44 -26.74
CA LYS A 271 4.37 -13.46 -27.43
C LYS A 271 5.51 -13.14 -26.44
N GLY A 272 6.58 -13.93 -26.49
CA GLY A 272 7.77 -13.73 -25.68
C GLY A 272 7.70 -14.33 -24.26
N VAL A 273 6.56 -14.90 -23.86
CA VAL A 273 6.43 -15.70 -22.64
C VAL A 273 6.69 -17.16 -22.95
N GLY A 274 7.52 -17.80 -22.14
CA GLY A 274 7.91 -19.21 -22.30
C GLY A 274 8.37 -19.82 -20.98
N VAL A 275 9.10 -20.93 -21.08
CA VAL A 275 9.76 -21.58 -19.95
C VAL A 275 11.25 -21.65 -20.26
N TYR A 276 11.99 -20.60 -19.90
CA TYR A 276 13.39 -20.42 -20.29
C TYR A 276 14.32 -20.85 -19.16
N LEU A 277 15.29 -21.71 -19.46
CA LEU A 277 16.28 -22.18 -18.49
C LEU A 277 17.20 -21.03 -18.03
N GLY A 278 17.47 -20.98 -16.73
CA GLY A 278 18.39 -20.04 -16.11
C GLY A 278 17.68 -18.93 -15.35
N ALA A 279 17.64 -19.06 -14.02
CA ALA A 279 16.97 -18.15 -13.08
C ALA A 279 17.49 -18.41 -11.66
N ALA A 280 17.04 -17.63 -10.68
CA ALA A 280 17.42 -17.73 -9.27
C ALA A 280 18.95 -17.79 -9.05
N GLY A 281 19.71 -17.02 -9.83
CA GLY A 281 21.16 -16.99 -9.78
C GLY A 281 21.82 -18.30 -10.22
N ARG A 282 21.17 -19.08 -11.10
CA ARG A 282 21.65 -20.40 -11.54
C ARG A 282 21.45 -20.59 -13.03
N ALA A 283 22.42 -21.24 -13.68
CA ALA A 283 22.34 -21.60 -15.09
C ALA A 283 21.45 -22.82 -15.38
N ARG A 284 21.12 -23.64 -14.37
CA ARG A 284 20.34 -24.88 -14.51
C ARG A 284 19.40 -25.11 -13.32
N GLY A 285 18.34 -25.89 -13.55
CA GLY A 285 17.39 -26.32 -12.51
C GLY A 285 16.34 -25.27 -12.12
N ALA A 286 16.40 -24.08 -12.71
CA ALA A 286 15.43 -23.02 -12.53
C ALA A 286 15.04 -22.43 -13.89
N TRP A 287 13.78 -22.04 -14.03
CA TRP A 287 13.21 -21.48 -15.25
C TRP A 287 12.49 -20.17 -14.98
N LYS A 288 12.46 -19.29 -15.98
CA LYS A 288 11.84 -17.96 -15.93
C LYS A 288 10.90 -17.72 -17.13
N PRO A 289 9.98 -16.74 -17.03
CA PRO A 289 8.97 -16.50 -18.06
C PRO A 289 9.50 -15.80 -19.31
N THR A 290 10.58 -15.01 -19.20
CA THR A 290 11.13 -14.24 -20.33
C THR A 290 12.65 -14.35 -20.43
N VAL A 291 13.20 -14.22 -21.62
CA VAL A 291 14.66 -14.36 -21.85
C VAL A 291 15.48 -13.16 -21.38
N ARG A 292 14.89 -11.95 -21.41
CA ARG A 292 15.55 -10.67 -21.09
C ARG A 292 14.51 -9.58 -20.86
N GLY A 293 14.97 -8.44 -20.33
CA GLY A 293 14.17 -7.21 -20.26
C GLY A 293 13.31 -7.09 -19.01
N CYS A 294 13.36 -8.07 -18.10
CA CYS A 294 12.75 -7.98 -16.79
C CYS A 294 13.69 -7.26 -15.80
N ALA A 295 13.14 -6.40 -14.95
CA ALA A 295 13.84 -5.75 -13.85
C ALA A 295 14.43 -6.78 -12.87
N MET A 296 13.82 -7.97 -12.74
CA MET A 296 14.38 -9.08 -11.96
C MET A 296 15.62 -9.74 -12.60
N GLN A 297 16.07 -9.29 -13.76
CA GLN A 297 17.27 -9.79 -14.43
C GLN A 297 18.26 -8.66 -14.73
N ASN A 298 17.91 -7.78 -15.67
CA ASN A 298 18.77 -6.68 -16.15
C ASN A 298 17.99 -5.61 -16.93
N GLY A 299 16.66 -5.61 -16.83
CA GLY A 299 15.78 -4.66 -17.49
C GLY A 299 15.39 -3.48 -16.61
N ARG A 300 14.70 -2.51 -17.21
CA ARG A 300 14.09 -1.36 -16.49
C ARG A 300 12.60 -1.55 -16.20
N SER A 301 11.98 -2.47 -16.94
CA SER A 301 10.55 -2.80 -16.89
C SER A 301 10.40 -4.19 -16.30
N PHE A 302 9.24 -4.50 -15.71
CA PHE A 302 8.95 -5.87 -15.29
C PHE A 302 8.41 -6.67 -16.46
N CYS A 303 8.78 -7.95 -16.57
CA CYS A 303 8.11 -8.83 -17.53
C CYS A 303 6.62 -8.95 -17.18
N VAL A 304 5.79 -9.38 -18.15
CA VAL A 304 4.32 -9.43 -17.97
C VAL A 304 3.87 -10.25 -16.75
N VAL A 305 4.63 -11.29 -16.39
CA VAL A 305 4.37 -12.12 -15.20
C VAL A 305 4.67 -11.36 -13.90
N CYS A 306 5.81 -10.69 -13.82
CA CYS A 306 6.16 -9.86 -12.68
C CYS A 306 5.21 -8.66 -12.54
N ARG A 307 4.81 -8.06 -13.67
CA ARG A 307 3.84 -6.96 -13.71
C ARG A 307 2.49 -7.35 -13.17
N GLU A 308 1.95 -8.50 -13.57
CA GLU A 308 0.71 -9.05 -13.02
C GLU A 308 0.79 -9.19 -11.50
N ALA A 309 1.87 -9.79 -11.00
CA ALA A 309 2.09 -9.96 -9.56
C ALA A 309 2.15 -8.62 -8.80
N LEU A 310 2.76 -7.60 -9.39
CA LEU A 310 2.84 -6.25 -8.82
C LEU A 310 1.47 -5.56 -8.76
N VAL A 311 0.69 -5.63 -9.84
CA VAL A 311 -0.67 -5.05 -9.89
C VAL A 311 -1.58 -5.74 -8.87
N LEU A 312 -1.56 -7.08 -8.82
CA LEU A 312 -2.30 -7.83 -7.82
C LEU A 312 -1.83 -7.51 -6.39
N ARG A 313 -0.54 -7.25 -6.18
CA ARG A 313 -0.03 -6.82 -4.88
C ARG A 313 -0.55 -5.44 -4.50
N ILE A 314 -0.58 -4.46 -5.41
CA ILE A 314 -1.22 -3.15 -5.18
C ILE A 314 -2.67 -3.34 -4.75
N TYR A 315 -3.46 -4.08 -5.54
CA TYR A 315 -4.86 -4.31 -5.23
C TYR A 315 -5.08 -5.22 -4.00
N SER A 316 -4.08 -5.95 -3.52
CA SER A 316 -4.19 -6.65 -2.23
C SER A 316 -4.19 -5.69 -1.03
N LEU A 317 -3.63 -4.49 -1.19
CA LEU A 317 -3.54 -3.45 -0.16
C LEU A 317 -4.54 -2.31 -0.41
N VAL A 318 -4.93 -2.09 -1.66
CA VAL A 318 -5.79 -0.98 -2.08
C VAL A 318 -7.13 -1.48 -2.61
N ASP A 319 -8.22 -0.92 -2.10
CA ASP A 319 -9.58 -1.05 -2.59
C ASP A 319 -9.78 -0.10 -3.80
N PRO A 320 -10.20 -0.60 -4.98
CA PRO A 320 -10.54 0.22 -6.13
C PRO A 320 -11.61 1.31 -5.84
N ILE A 321 -12.44 1.11 -4.81
CA ILE A 321 -13.43 2.08 -4.36
C ILE A 321 -12.86 2.88 -3.18
N ASP A 322 -12.58 4.17 -3.41
CA ASP A 322 -12.00 5.06 -2.41
C ASP A 322 -13.04 5.60 -1.42
N ASP A 323 -14.25 5.90 -1.89
CA ASP A 323 -15.32 6.43 -1.04
C ASP A 323 -16.71 6.09 -1.60
N CYS A 324 -17.72 6.12 -0.74
CA CYS A 324 -19.12 5.99 -1.15
C CYS A 324 -20.06 6.81 -0.27
N SER A 325 -21.13 7.33 -0.86
CA SER A 325 -22.19 8.04 -0.15
C SER A 325 -23.56 7.62 -0.69
N PRO A 326 -24.54 7.28 0.16
CA PRO A 326 -24.45 7.13 1.61
C PRO A 326 -23.44 6.03 2.02
N PRO A 327 -23.05 5.94 3.31
CA PRO A 327 -22.19 4.85 3.77
C PRO A 327 -22.79 3.48 3.45
N ALA A 328 -21.97 2.56 2.96
CA ALA A 328 -22.40 1.21 2.62
C ALA A 328 -22.92 0.46 3.85
N GLN A 329 -23.91 -0.41 3.63
CA GLN A 329 -24.52 -1.22 4.68
C GLN A 329 -24.11 -2.69 4.51
N PRO A 330 -23.88 -3.43 5.60
CA PRO A 330 -23.60 -4.86 5.53
C PRO A 330 -24.78 -5.64 4.94
N LEU A 331 -24.52 -6.88 4.51
CA LEU A 331 -25.59 -7.76 4.01
C LEU A 331 -26.64 -8.03 5.10
N VAL A 332 -26.20 -8.31 6.33
CA VAL A 332 -27.09 -8.43 7.49
C VAL A 332 -27.04 -7.13 8.29
N LEU A 333 -28.17 -6.44 8.38
CA LEU A 333 -28.27 -5.20 9.15
C LEU A 333 -28.13 -5.49 10.65
N PRO A 334 -27.27 -4.74 11.38
CA PRO A 334 -27.22 -4.81 12.85
C PRO A 334 -28.57 -4.44 13.48
N ALA A 335 -28.81 -4.94 14.70
CA ALA A 335 -30.02 -4.59 15.44
C ALA A 335 -30.15 -3.05 15.60
N GLY A 336 -31.32 -2.51 15.24
CA GLY A 336 -31.60 -1.07 15.27
C GLY A 336 -31.17 -0.30 14.04
N ALA A 337 -30.37 -0.88 13.14
CA ALA A 337 -30.05 -0.25 11.85
C ALA A 337 -31.25 -0.34 10.90
N GLN A 338 -31.53 0.74 10.18
CA GLN A 338 -32.64 0.81 9.22
C GLN A 338 -32.12 0.81 7.77
N PRO A 339 -32.88 0.23 6.82
CA PRO A 339 -32.63 0.47 5.42
C PRO A 339 -32.82 1.97 5.11
N LEU A 340 -32.21 2.43 4.02
CA LEU A 340 -32.52 3.74 3.45
C LEU A 340 -33.97 3.72 2.95
N THR A 341 -34.67 4.86 3.00
CA THR A 341 -36.04 4.96 2.49
C THR A 341 -36.05 5.83 1.23
N ALA A 342 -36.66 5.31 0.16
CA ALA A 342 -36.83 6.03 -1.10
C ALA A 342 -38.29 6.46 -1.26
N SER A 343 -38.71 7.50 -0.53
CA SER A 343 -39.97 8.22 -0.77
C SER A 343 -39.82 9.35 -1.80
N ALA A 344 -38.57 9.67 -2.13
CA ALA A 344 -38.13 10.53 -3.20
C ALA A 344 -36.90 9.89 -3.87
N PRO A 345 -36.48 10.36 -5.05
CA PRO A 345 -35.30 9.83 -5.72
C PRO A 345 -34.06 9.87 -4.83
N LEU A 346 -33.41 8.72 -4.66
CA LEU A 346 -32.24 8.56 -3.83
C LEU A 346 -30.98 8.55 -4.70
N GLU A 347 -29.98 9.34 -4.33
CA GLU A 347 -28.72 9.42 -5.06
C GLU A 347 -27.60 8.66 -4.32
N PHE A 348 -26.89 7.82 -5.07
CA PHE A 348 -25.70 7.11 -4.65
C PHE A 348 -24.49 7.69 -5.38
N ARG A 349 -23.42 7.90 -4.63
CA ARG A 349 -22.10 8.31 -5.12
C ARG A 349 -21.10 7.21 -4.82
N LEU A 350 -20.29 6.87 -5.81
CA LEU A 350 -19.13 6.00 -5.68
C LEU A 350 -17.90 6.76 -6.20
N THR A 351 -16.86 6.90 -5.40
CA THR A 351 -15.58 7.45 -5.84
C THR A 351 -14.61 6.30 -6.02
N VAL A 352 -14.06 6.14 -7.21
CA VAL A 352 -13.05 5.12 -7.51
C VAL A 352 -11.66 5.73 -7.61
N LEU A 353 -10.63 4.93 -7.34
CA LEU A 353 -9.26 5.29 -7.70
C LEU A 353 -9.07 5.07 -9.19
N GLU A 354 -8.44 6.02 -9.88
CA GLU A 354 -8.18 5.94 -11.31
C GLU A 354 -6.67 5.80 -11.55
N PRO A 355 -6.25 4.75 -12.28
CA PRO A 355 -4.93 4.68 -12.89
C PRO A 355 -4.71 5.83 -13.87
N GLU A 356 -3.44 6.12 -14.20
CA GLU A 356 -3.09 7.29 -15.02
C GLU A 356 -3.60 7.20 -16.46
N SER A 357 -3.73 5.99 -17.03
CA SER A 357 -3.97 5.81 -18.46
C SER A 357 -5.32 5.17 -18.81
N HIS A 358 -6.02 4.57 -17.85
CA HIS A 358 -7.33 3.95 -18.07
C HIS A 358 -8.29 4.20 -16.90
N ARG A 359 -9.56 3.86 -17.11
CA ARG A 359 -10.64 4.13 -16.17
C ARG A 359 -11.24 2.83 -15.66
N LEU A 360 -11.55 2.81 -14.37
CA LEU A 360 -12.32 1.73 -13.78
C LEU A 360 -13.75 1.74 -14.33
N GLN A 361 -14.31 0.55 -14.42
CA GLN A 361 -15.69 0.34 -14.82
C GLN A 361 -16.58 0.30 -13.57
N VAL A 362 -17.78 0.88 -13.64
CA VAL A 362 -18.76 0.81 -12.56
C VAL A 362 -20.14 0.43 -13.07
N ALA A 363 -20.72 -0.59 -12.43
CA ALA A 363 -22.07 -1.05 -12.69
C ALA A 363 -22.90 -1.08 -11.40
N TRP A 364 -24.20 -0.88 -11.56
CA TRP A 364 -25.18 -0.74 -10.48
C TRP A 364 -26.31 -1.73 -10.70
N TRP A 365 -26.72 -2.41 -9.62
CA TRP A 365 -27.85 -3.33 -9.59
C TRP A 365 -28.85 -2.88 -8.53
N VAL A 366 -30.12 -3.18 -8.76
CA VAL A 366 -31.21 -2.99 -7.81
C VAL A 366 -31.92 -4.33 -7.74
N LEU A 367 -31.62 -5.11 -6.72
CA LEU A 367 -32.00 -6.52 -6.61
C LEU A 367 -33.04 -6.71 -5.52
N PRO A 368 -34.02 -7.61 -5.68
CA PRO A 368 -34.82 -8.06 -4.55
C PRO A 368 -33.92 -8.83 -3.53
N PRO A 369 -34.32 -8.97 -2.25
CA PRO A 369 -33.46 -9.51 -1.21
C PRO A 369 -32.99 -10.95 -1.47
N GLU A 370 -33.83 -11.76 -2.11
CA GLU A 370 -33.54 -13.14 -2.50
C GLU A 370 -32.50 -13.28 -3.62
N GLU A 371 -32.27 -12.22 -4.40
CA GLU A 371 -31.26 -12.17 -5.47
C GLU A 371 -29.99 -11.44 -5.03
N ALA A 372 -29.95 -10.91 -3.80
CA ALA A 372 -28.78 -10.23 -3.27
C ALA A 372 -27.57 -11.18 -3.25
N PRO A 373 -26.40 -10.76 -3.77
CA PRO A 373 -25.23 -11.62 -3.79
C PRO A 373 -24.83 -12.01 -2.36
N PRO A 374 -24.50 -13.30 -2.11
CA PRO A 374 -23.99 -13.73 -0.82
C PRO A 374 -22.63 -13.08 -0.54
N PRO A 375 -22.17 -13.07 0.74
CA PRO A 375 -20.86 -12.52 1.06
C PRO A 375 -19.76 -13.31 0.31
N PRO A 376 -18.64 -12.63 -0.03
CA PRO A 376 -17.48 -13.28 -0.64
C PRO A 376 -17.01 -14.49 0.17
N ARG A 377 -16.52 -15.51 -0.53
CA ARG A 377 -15.99 -16.72 0.11
C ARG A 377 -14.45 -16.66 0.13
N PRO A 378 -13.82 -16.60 1.32
CA PRO A 378 -12.37 -16.66 1.43
C PRO A 378 -11.83 -17.97 0.84
N LEU A 379 -10.72 -17.89 0.11
CA LEU A 379 -10.05 -19.06 -0.47
C LEU A 379 -9.09 -19.76 0.52
N GLY A 380 -9.02 -19.29 1.76
CA GLY A 380 -8.02 -19.71 2.75
C GLY A 380 -6.68 -18.98 2.58
N GLY A 381 -5.70 -19.32 3.42
CA GLY A 381 -4.38 -18.69 3.46
C GLY A 381 -4.19 -17.76 4.67
N THR A 382 -2.92 -17.52 5.00
CA THR A 382 -2.53 -16.63 6.12
C THR A 382 -2.06 -15.31 5.56
N PHE A 383 -2.91 -14.29 5.66
CA PHE A 383 -2.61 -12.92 5.22
C PHE A 383 -2.71 -11.95 6.41
N ALA A 384 -2.01 -10.82 6.30
CA ALA A 384 -2.09 -9.73 7.28
C ALA A 384 -3.53 -9.19 7.40
N ALA A 385 -3.83 -8.51 8.51
CA ALA A 385 -5.06 -7.74 8.63
C ALA A 385 -5.06 -6.62 7.58
N GLY A 386 -6.22 -6.31 6.99
CA GLY A 386 -6.34 -5.34 5.89
C GLY A 386 -6.04 -5.90 4.49
N ASP A 387 -5.33 -7.04 4.37
CA ASP A 387 -5.05 -7.64 3.07
C ASP A 387 -6.34 -8.19 2.43
N ARG A 388 -6.68 -7.65 1.26
CA ARG A 388 -7.93 -7.95 0.55
C ARG A 388 -8.03 -9.39 0.05
N ARG A 389 -6.92 -10.15 0.00
CA ARG A 389 -6.96 -11.60 -0.30
C ARG A 389 -7.76 -12.40 0.73
N ARG A 390 -7.91 -11.89 1.96
CA ARG A 390 -8.77 -12.48 2.99
C ARG A 390 -10.25 -12.49 2.61
N ARG A 391 -10.69 -11.53 1.79
CA ARG A 391 -12.09 -11.42 1.35
C ARG A 391 -12.45 -12.54 0.37
N GLY A 392 -11.54 -12.87 -0.53
CA GLY A 392 -11.82 -13.72 -1.69
C GLY A 392 -12.66 -13.00 -2.77
N PRO A 393 -12.98 -13.72 -3.86
CA PRO A 393 -13.72 -13.17 -4.99
C PRO A 393 -15.18 -12.89 -4.62
N LEU A 394 -15.74 -11.84 -5.24
CA LEU A 394 -17.16 -11.52 -5.10
C LEU A 394 -18.02 -12.59 -5.79
N ALA A 395 -19.18 -12.90 -5.22
CA ALA A 395 -20.13 -13.81 -5.85
C ALA A 395 -20.65 -13.19 -7.16
N PRO A 396 -20.89 -13.96 -8.24
CA PRO A 396 -21.47 -13.41 -9.46
C PRO A 396 -22.89 -12.90 -9.20
N ILE A 397 -23.28 -11.85 -9.92
CA ILE A 397 -24.67 -11.36 -9.98
C ILE A 397 -25.22 -11.76 -11.36
N PRO A 398 -26.11 -12.77 -11.45
CA PRO A 398 -26.64 -13.23 -12.73
C PRO A 398 -27.51 -12.21 -13.45
N ALA A 399 -28.12 -11.28 -12.71
CA ALA A 399 -28.94 -10.21 -13.25
C ALA A 399 -28.09 -9.19 -14.02
N GLU A 400 -28.64 -8.65 -15.10
CA GLU A 400 -28.05 -7.50 -15.79
C GLU A 400 -28.06 -6.26 -14.89
N PRO A 401 -27.04 -5.38 -14.99
CA PRO A 401 -27.00 -4.16 -14.21
C PRO A 401 -28.12 -3.21 -14.62
N ALA A 402 -28.75 -2.59 -13.63
CA ALA A 402 -29.71 -1.51 -13.82
C ALA A 402 -29.06 -0.29 -14.51
N ALA A 403 -27.77 -0.05 -14.26
CA ALA A 403 -27.02 1.00 -14.93
C ALA A 403 -25.52 0.71 -15.00
N ARG A 404 -24.86 1.21 -16.04
CA ARG A 404 -23.41 1.39 -16.10
C ARG A 404 -23.13 2.88 -16.15
N THR A 405 -22.20 3.35 -15.32
CA THR A 405 -21.94 4.79 -15.17
C THR A 405 -20.53 5.13 -15.63
N ARG A 406 -20.35 6.34 -16.14
CA ARG A 406 -19.04 6.89 -16.47
C ARG A 406 -18.58 7.82 -15.34
N PRO A 407 -17.27 7.88 -15.03
CA PRO A 407 -16.78 8.76 -14.00
C PRO A 407 -16.96 10.23 -14.44
N GLY A 408 -17.38 11.06 -13.49
CA GLY A 408 -17.23 12.50 -13.52
C GLY A 408 -15.82 12.92 -13.13
N ARG A 409 -15.67 14.16 -12.63
CA ARG A 409 -14.36 14.66 -12.16
C ARG A 409 -13.88 13.85 -10.95
N GLY A 410 -12.64 13.36 -11.00
CA GLY A 410 -11.97 12.66 -9.89
C GLY A 410 -12.58 11.29 -9.56
N GLY A 411 -12.85 10.45 -10.57
CA GLY A 411 -13.36 9.10 -10.36
C GLY A 411 -14.77 9.01 -9.77
N VAL A 412 -15.59 10.07 -9.80
CA VAL A 412 -16.91 10.05 -9.15
C VAL A 412 -18.00 9.52 -10.08
N HIS A 413 -18.62 8.40 -9.72
CA HIS A 413 -19.80 7.83 -10.34
C HIS A 413 -21.06 8.15 -9.53
N ARG A 414 -22.17 8.44 -10.22
CA ARG A 414 -23.47 8.71 -9.61
C ARG A 414 -24.55 7.81 -10.17
N PHE A 415 -25.38 7.27 -9.29
CA PHE A 415 -26.54 6.48 -9.64
C PHE A 415 -27.75 7.02 -8.89
N ARG A 416 -28.86 7.17 -9.60
CA ARG A 416 -30.12 7.65 -9.04
C ARG A 416 -31.12 6.50 -9.06
N LEU A 417 -31.68 6.20 -7.90
CA LEU A 417 -32.78 5.28 -7.74
C LEU A 417 -34.08 6.07 -7.60
N ASP A 418 -34.92 6.03 -8.63
CA ASP A 418 -36.27 6.57 -8.57
C ASP A 418 -37.22 5.56 -7.85
N PRO A 419 -38.23 6.05 -7.10
CA PRO A 419 -39.15 5.22 -6.33
C PRO A 419 -40.30 4.63 -7.18
N ASP A 420 -40.17 4.61 -8.50
CA ASP A 420 -41.20 4.14 -9.45
C ASP A 420 -41.26 2.61 -9.59
N ARG A 421 -40.80 1.90 -8.56
CA ARG A 421 -40.73 0.43 -8.49
C ARG A 421 -41.79 -0.11 -7.53
N PRO A 422 -42.16 -1.40 -7.62
CA PRO A 422 -43.05 -2.02 -6.65
C PRO A 422 -42.57 -1.77 -5.21
N PRO A 423 -43.47 -1.45 -4.26
CA PRO A 423 -43.10 -1.31 -2.86
C PRO A 423 -42.42 -2.57 -2.33
N GLY A 424 -41.33 -2.40 -1.59
CA GLY A 424 -40.53 -3.53 -1.14
C GLY A 424 -39.14 -3.13 -0.64
N LEU A 425 -38.43 -4.14 -0.16
CA LEU A 425 -37.02 -4.01 0.23
C LEU A 425 -36.14 -4.43 -0.95
N TYR A 426 -35.13 -3.64 -1.26
CA TYR A 426 -34.17 -3.90 -2.33
C TYR A 426 -32.74 -3.80 -1.82
N ARG A 427 -31.85 -4.59 -2.41
CA ARG A 427 -30.40 -4.46 -2.29
C ARG A 427 -29.87 -3.68 -3.50
N VAL A 428 -29.46 -2.43 -3.27
CA VAL A 428 -28.70 -1.68 -4.27
C VAL A 428 -27.25 -2.10 -4.15
N VAL A 429 -26.64 -2.54 -5.24
CA VAL A 429 -25.25 -2.99 -5.30
C VAL A 429 -24.50 -2.19 -6.35
N ALA A 430 -23.34 -1.66 -5.99
CA ALA A 430 -22.40 -1.03 -6.91
C ALA A 430 -21.12 -1.85 -6.92
N ARG A 431 -20.66 -2.23 -8.12
CA ARG A 431 -19.34 -2.83 -8.29
C ARG A 431 -18.47 -1.95 -9.15
N ALA A 432 -17.22 -1.79 -8.71
CA ALA A 432 -16.17 -1.16 -9.48
C ALA A 432 -15.07 -2.17 -9.76
N TRP A 433 -14.56 -2.21 -10.99
CA TRP A 433 -13.43 -3.07 -11.33
C TRP A 433 -12.48 -2.42 -12.32
N ASP A 434 -11.23 -2.84 -12.20
CA ASP A 434 -10.16 -2.51 -13.15
C ASP A 434 -10.00 -3.66 -14.15
N ASP A 435 -10.11 -3.39 -15.45
CA ASP A 435 -9.82 -4.40 -16.48
C ASP A 435 -8.32 -4.56 -16.75
N THR A 436 -7.50 -3.65 -16.20
CA THR A 436 -6.05 -3.54 -16.33
C THR A 436 -5.58 -3.54 -17.79
N ARG A 437 -6.45 -3.13 -18.71
CA ARG A 437 -6.17 -3.11 -20.14
C ARG A 437 -5.87 -1.70 -20.60
N LEU A 438 -4.58 -1.42 -20.73
CA LEU A 438 -4.11 -0.12 -21.20
C LEU A 438 -4.48 0.12 -22.67
N PRO A 439 -4.68 1.38 -23.08
CA PRO A 439 -4.94 1.74 -24.48
C PRO A 439 -3.89 1.18 -25.43
N GLY A 440 -4.33 0.39 -26.42
CA GLY A 440 -3.45 -0.21 -27.43
C GLY A 440 -2.80 -1.54 -27.02
N GLU A 441 -2.96 -1.99 -25.77
CA GLU A 441 -2.46 -3.30 -25.36
C GLU A 441 -3.41 -4.44 -25.77
N ARG A 442 -2.83 -5.50 -26.33
CA ARG A 442 -3.58 -6.69 -26.75
C ARG A 442 -4.15 -7.46 -25.55
N HIS A 443 -3.37 -7.59 -24.49
CA HIS A 443 -3.72 -8.33 -23.29
C HIS A 443 -3.77 -7.37 -22.10
N PRO A 444 -4.67 -7.57 -21.13
CA PRO A 444 -4.62 -6.82 -19.87
C PRO A 444 -3.33 -7.15 -19.10
N TRP A 445 -2.95 -6.29 -18.17
CA TRP A 445 -1.79 -6.51 -17.30
C TRP A 445 -2.00 -7.64 -16.30
N VAL A 446 -3.26 -7.95 -15.96
CA VAL A 446 -3.65 -9.11 -15.17
C VAL A 446 -4.55 -10.01 -15.99
N LEU A 447 -4.09 -11.24 -16.29
CA LEU A 447 -4.87 -12.28 -16.95
C LEU A 447 -5.57 -13.19 -15.95
N LYS A 448 -4.98 -13.36 -14.75
CA LYS A 448 -5.54 -14.23 -13.71
C LYS A 448 -5.55 -13.53 -12.34
N ASP A 449 -6.74 -13.27 -11.84
CA ASP A 449 -6.97 -12.75 -10.48
C ASP A 449 -7.74 -13.77 -9.65
N GLU A 450 -7.00 -14.64 -8.96
CA GLU A 450 -7.58 -15.75 -8.19
C GLU A 450 -8.42 -15.26 -6.99
N TYR A 451 -8.03 -14.12 -6.39
CA TYR A 451 -8.67 -13.60 -5.18
C TYR A 451 -9.73 -12.52 -5.48
N GLY A 452 -9.96 -12.17 -6.75
CA GLY A 452 -10.90 -11.13 -7.17
C GLY A 452 -10.53 -9.74 -6.65
N LEU A 453 -9.23 -9.44 -6.52
CA LEU A 453 -8.71 -8.18 -6.01
C LEU A 453 -9.05 -6.98 -6.91
N LEU A 454 -9.15 -7.17 -8.21
CA LEU A 454 -9.42 -6.07 -9.16
C LEU A 454 -10.84 -5.51 -9.04
N GLU A 455 -11.74 -6.20 -8.33
CA GLU A 455 -13.13 -5.81 -8.16
C GLU A 455 -13.48 -5.52 -6.70
N SER A 456 -14.33 -4.53 -6.48
CA SER A 456 -14.87 -4.20 -5.16
C SER A 456 -16.35 -3.84 -5.22
N GLU A 457 -17.01 -3.92 -4.06
CA GLU A 457 -18.45 -3.75 -3.93
C GLU A 457 -18.79 -2.77 -2.80
N ARG A 458 -19.81 -1.95 -3.04
CA ARG A 458 -20.56 -1.23 -2.00
C ARG A 458 -22.03 -1.55 -2.21
N ALA A 459 -22.77 -1.71 -1.13
CA ALA A 459 -24.17 -2.08 -1.23
C ALA A 459 -24.99 -1.53 -0.08
N TRP A 460 -26.28 -1.32 -0.34
CA TRP A 460 -27.22 -0.66 0.56
C TRP A 460 -28.55 -1.38 0.55
N TRP A 461 -29.23 -1.41 1.69
CA TRP A 461 -30.62 -1.81 1.75
C TRP A 461 -31.50 -0.57 1.57
N VAL A 462 -32.45 -0.64 0.63
CA VAL A 462 -33.38 0.45 0.33
C VAL A 462 -34.80 -0.06 0.41
N ARG A 463 -35.65 0.59 1.19
CA ARG A 463 -37.10 0.39 1.19
C ARG A 463 -37.75 1.41 0.26
N ILE A 464 -38.54 0.91 -0.68
CA ILE A 464 -39.42 1.70 -1.55
C ILE A 464 -40.83 1.54 -0.98
N ASP A 465 -41.48 2.67 -0.71
CA ASP A 465 -42.80 2.74 -0.06
C ASP A 465 -43.96 2.71 -1.05
#